data_AF-A0A944IQE5-F1
#
_entry.id   AF-A0A944IQE5-F1
#
_cell.length_a   1.000
_cell.length_b   1.000
_cell.length_c   1.000
_cell.angle_alpha   90.00
_cell.angle_beta   90.00
_cell.angle_gamma   90.00
#
_symmetry.space_group_name_H-M   'P 1'
#
loop_
_entity.id
_entity.type
_entity.pdbx_description
1 polymer ?
#
loop_
_entity_poly.entity_id
_entity_poly.type
_entity_poly.pdbx_seq_one_letter_code
_entity_poly.pdbx_strand_id
1 'polypeptide(L)' 'MKGLGWLTGGNDRQLASDRYAGRESATDKGAAKRQAKARQRRAKDVTRAARAGQAWEEQDRRRFGG' A
#
# COMPACT_ATOMS: atom_id res chain seq x y z
N MET A 1 -11.16 40.18 -31.72
CA MET A 1 -10.07 39.18 -31.63
C MET A 1 -10.31 38.31 -30.41
N LYS A 2 -10.92 37.12 -30.58
CA LYS A 2 -11.13 36.14 -29.49
C LYS A 2 -9.86 35.28 -29.40
N GLY A 3 -8.82 35.87 -28.82
CA GLY A 3 -7.51 35.25 -28.70
C GLY A 3 -7.34 34.53 -27.37
N LEU A 4 -6.94 33.26 -27.43
CA LEU A 4 -5.94 32.69 -26.54
C LEU A 4 -6.28 32.45 -25.06
N GLY A 5 -7.55 32.28 -24.68
CA GLY A 5 -7.93 31.84 -23.32
C GLY A 5 -7.38 30.46 -22.88
N TRP A 6 -6.80 29.69 -23.80
CA TRP A 6 -6.07 28.45 -23.49
C TRP A 6 -4.62 28.69 -23.02
N LEU A 7 -4.03 29.87 -23.28
CA LEU A 7 -2.69 30.23 -22.80
C LEU A 7 -2.69 30.71 -21.34
N THR A 8 -3.86 31.01 -20.77
CA THR A 8 -4.03 31.28 -19.33
C THR A 8 -4.00 30.02 -18.46
N GLY A 9 -3.53 28.87 -18.98
CA GLY A 9 -3.16 27.69 -18.19
C GLY A 9 -1.98 27.91 -17.21
N GLY A 10 -1.51 29.15 -17.06
CA GLY A 10 -0.38 29.52 -16.20
C GLY A 10 -0.64 29.44 -14.70
N ASN A 11 -1.90 29.32 -14.24
CA ASN A 11 -2.22 29.36 -12.81
C ASN A 11 -2.88 28.08 -12.27
N ASP A 12 -3.12 27.06 -13.08
CA ASP A 12 -3.79 25.85 -12.59
C ASP A 12 -3.00 25.15 -11.50
N ARG A 13 -1.67 25.22 -11.57
CA ARG A 13 -0.78 24.63 -10.56
C ARG A 13 -0.83 25.38 -9.23
N GLN A 14 -0.85 26.71 -9.24
CA GLN A 14 -0.98 27.53 -8.03
C GLN A 14 -2.39 27.40 -7.45
N LEU A 15 -3.41 27.45 -8.30
CA LEU A 15 -4.81 27.24 -7.91
C LEU A 15 -5.02 25.85 -7.28
N ALA A 16 -4.41 24.80 -7.85
CA ALA A 16 -4.42 23.46 -7.29
C ALA A 16 -3.63 23.39 -5.97
N SER A 17 -2.45 24.02 -5.91
CA SER A 17 -1.64 24.10 -4.69
C SER A 17 -2.42 24.73 -3.55
N ASP A 18 -3.10 25.86 -3.79
CA ASP A 18 -3.88 26.57 -2.77
C ASP A 18 -5.15 25.79 -2.40
N ARG A 19 -5.89 25.28 -3.41
CA ARG A 19 -7.14 24.55 -3.18
C ARG A 19 -6.93 23.23 -2.44
N TYR A 20 -5.80 22.57 -2.67
CA TYR A 20 -5.46 21.31 -2.03
C TYR A 20 -4.37 21.46 -0.97
N ALA A 21 -4.04 22.70 -0.57
CA ALA A 21 -3.09 22.95 0.50
C ALA A 21 -3.51 22.20 1.77
N GLY A 22 -2.57 21.47 2.37
CA GLY A 22 -2.82 20.66 3.57
C GLY A 22 -3.63 19.38 3.35
N ARG A 23 -4.07 19.06 2.13
CA ARG A 23 -4.63 17.73 1.82
C ARG A 23 -3.52 16.74 1.48
N GLU A 24 -3.60 15.57 2.08
CA GLU A 24 -2.76 14.43 1.72
C GLU A 24 -2.92 14.11 0.23
N SER A 25 -1.81 14.01 -0.50
CA SER A 25 -1.85 13.70 -1.93
C SER A 25 -2.38 12.28 -2.15
N ALA A 26 -2.94 12.03 -3.34
CA ALA A 26 -3.39 10.69 -3.70
C ALA A 26 -2.24 9.67 -3.64
N THR A 27 -1.01 10.11 -3.95
CA THR A 27 0.21 9.33 -3.87
C THR A 27 0.56 8.96 -2.43
N ASP A 28 0.49 9.92 -1.51
CA ASP A 28 0.77 9.70 -0.09
C ASP A 28 -0.26 8.74 0.52
N LYS A 29 -1.55 8.93 0.21
CA LYS A 29 -2.61 7.95 0.57
C LYS A 29 -2.30 6.57 0.02
N GLY A 30 -1.85 6.49 -1.23
CA GLY A 30 -1.46 5.24 -1.86
C GLY A 30 -0.28 4.57 -1.18
N ALA A 31 0.73 5.35 -0.78
CA ALA A 31 1.89 4.87 -0.03
C ALA A 31 1.49 4.34 1.35
N ALA A 32 0.69 5.11 2.10
CA ALA A 32 0.18 4.72 3.42
C ALA A 32 -0.60 3.40 3.35
N LYS A 33 -1.52 3.27 2.38
CA LYS A 33 -2.28 2.02 2.15
C LYS A 33 -1.37 0.83 1.83
N ARG A 34 -0.36 1.02 0.98
CA ARG A 34 0.60 -0.05 0.64
C ARG A 34 1.38 -0.51 1.87
N GLN A 35 1.85 0.42 2.70
CA GLN A 35 2.57 0.09 3.92
C GLN A 35 1.67 -0.67 4.92
N ALA A 36 0.43 -0.21 5.14
CA ALA A 36 -0.52 -0.88 6.01
C ALA A 36 -0.80 -2.32 5.55
N LYS A 37 -1.02 -2.52 4.24
CA LYS A 37 -1.24 -3.85 3.64
C LYS A 37 -0.01 -4.75 3.79
N ALA A 38 1.19 -4.22 3.60
CA ALA A 38 2.43 -4.98 3.77
C ALA A 38 2.61 -5.46 5.21
N ARG A 39 2.33 -4.61 6.21
CA ARG A 39 2.39 -4.99 7.64
C ARG A 39 1.41 -6.13 7.96
N GLN A 40 0.16 -6.01 7.50
CA GLN A 40 -0.85 -7.06 7.70
C GLN A 40 -0.47 -8.37 7.03
N ARG A 41 0.10 -8.33 5.82
CA ARG A 41 0.59 -9.53 5.11
C ARG A 41 1.70 -10.22 5.88
N ARG A 42 2.73 -9.48 6.30
CA ARG A 42 3.83 -10.03 7.12
C ARG A 42 3.32 -10.75 8.37
N ALA A 43 2.37 -10.16 9.10
CA ALA A 43 1.79 -10.80 10.27
C ALA A 43 1.10 -12.14 9.94
N LYS A 44 0.35 -12.20 8.83
CA LYS A 44 -0.29 -13.45 8.38
C LYS A 44 0.71 -14.49 7.89
N ASP A 45 1.75 -14.06 7.18
CA ASP A 45 2.78 -14.92 6.63
C ASP A 45 3.57 -15.62 7.74
N VAL A 46 3.90 -14.89 8.83
CA VAL A 46 4.54 -15.48 10.03
C VAL A 46 3.66 -16.56 10.66
N THR A 47 2.38 -16.27 10.89
CA THR A 47 1.44 -17.26 11.46
C THR A 47 1.28 -18.46 10.54
N ARG A 48 1.24 -18.26 9.22
CA ARG A 48 1.16 -19.35 8.24
C ARG A 48 2.42 -20.21 8.26
N ALA A 49 3.60 -19.60 8.33
CA ALA A 49 4.86 -20.31 8.41
C ALA A 49 4.96 -21.16 9.69
N ALA A 50 4.55 -20.60 10.84
CA ALA A 50 4.53 -21.34 12.10
C ALA A 50 3.61 -22.58 12.02
N ARG A 51 2.40 -22.43 11.48
CA ARG A 51 1.47 -23.55 11.28
C ARG A 51 2.01 -24.61 10.32
N ALA A 52 2.67 -24.17 9.24
CA ALA A 52 3.28 -25.08 8.28
C ALA A 52 4.41 -25.89 8.92
N GLY A 53 5.24 -25.26 9.76
CA GLY A 53 6.29 -25.95 10.54
C GLY A 53 5.70 -26.99 11.50
N GLN A 54 4.68 -26.62 12.27
CA GLN A 54 4.00 -27.55 13.18
C GLN A 54 3.38 -28.75 12.43
N ALA A 55 2.72 -28.50 11.30
CA ALA A 55 2.13 -29.56 10.50
C ALA A 55 3.20 -30.51 9.93
N TRP A 56 4.36 -29.97 9.54
CA TRP A 56 5.49 -30.76 9.07
C TRP A 56 6.08 -31.62 10.19
N GLU A 57 6.33 -31.05 11.37
CA GLU A 57 6.84 -31.80 12.53
C GLU A 57 5.87 -32.91 12.96
N GLU A 58 4.57 -32.65 12.92
CA GLU A 58 3.56 -33.66 13.25
C GLU A 58 3.50 -34.77 12.20
N GLN A 59 3.63 -34.42 10.92
CA GLN A 59 3.72 -35.41 9.85
C GLN A 59 4.99 -36.27 9.98
N ASP A 60 6.13 -35.66 10.28
CA ASP A 60 7.40 -36.34 10.49
C ASP A 60 7.31 -37.32 11.67
N ARG A 61 6.74 -36.86 12.79
CA ARG A 61 6.47 -37.70 13.97
C ARG A 61 5.55 -38.87 13.65
N ARG A 62 4.50 -38.68 12.85
CA ARG A 62 3.61 -39.78 12.41
C ARG A 62 4.30 -40.77 11.48
N ARG A 63 5.30 -40.32 10.72
CA ARG A 63 5.98 -41.14 9.70
C ARG A 63 7.19 -41.89 10.24
N PHE A 64 7.89 -41.33 11.22
CA PHE A 64 9.18 -41.85 11.70
C PHE A 64 9.29 -41.94 13.23
N GLY A 65 8.29 -41.46 13.98
CA GLY A 65 8.33 -41.39 15.44
C GLY A 65 7.97 -42.68 16.19
N GLY A 66 7.82 -43.80 15.49
CA GLY A 66 7.52 -45.13 16.05
C GLY A 66 7.33 -46.17 14.97
#